data_AF-A0A7J4PW27-F1
#
_entry.id   AF-A0A7J4PW27-F1
#
_cell.length_a   1.000
_cell.length_b   1.000
_cell.length_c   1.000
_cell.angle_alpha   90.00
_cell.angle_beta   90.00
_cell.angle_gamma   90.00
#
_symmetry.space_group_name_H-M   'P 1'
#
loop_
_entity.id
_entity.type
_entity.pdbx_description
1 polymer ?
#
loop_
_entity_poly.entity_id
_entity_poly.type
_entity_poly.pdbx_seq_one_letter_code
_entity_poly.pdbx_strand_id
1 'polypeptide(L)'
;MGKTGDTKKRIYEMLEQRNKTLTDISNELGLAPSTVSQHLREMLDSGAIRFVEDRPRKWKYYEINRGYQIGSGYMQANNSQSRFDFRKIGVPVAVIAAVLVSVFAFYMVAGIAYANAQQVYLAPGSSVPSGSTVFSVSDAPSFYNI
;
A
#
# COMPACT_ATOMS: atom_id res chain seq x y z
N MET A 1 -23.29 15.01 8.07
CA MET A 1 -23.85 13.85 7.34
C MET A 1 -23.62 14.07 5.86
N GLY A 2 -22.86 13.19 5.21
CA GLY A 2 -22.50 13.34 3.80
C GLY A 2 -23.69 12.97 2.90
N LYS A 3 -24.37 13.95 2.32
CA LYS A 3 -25.55 13.78 1.45
C LYS A 3 -25.34 12.72 0.35
N THR A 4 -24.11 12.58 -0.13
CA THR A 4 -23.71 11.65 -1.19
C THR A 4 -23.80 10.17 -0.77
N GLY A 5 -23.52 9.84 0.50
CA GLY A 5 -23.56 8.46 0.98
C GLY A 5 -24.99 7.92 1.06
N ASP A 6 -25.90 8.76 1.54
CA ASP A 6 -27.32 8.42 1.67
C ASP A 6 -27.98 8.17 0.31
N THR A 7 -27.61 8.95 -0.72
CA THR A 7 -28.08 8.75 -2.09
C THR A 7 -27.59 7.42 -2.68
N LYS A 8 -26.31 7.07 -2.51
CA LYS A 8 -25.76 5.79 -3.00
C LYS A 8 -26.43 4.58 -2.33
N LYS A 9 -26.73 4.67 -1.04
CA LYS A 9 -27.46 3.64 -0.31
C LYS A 9 -28.85 3.40 -0.92
N ARG A 10 -29.60 4.47 -1.18
CA ARG A 10 -30.91 4.38 -1.86
C ARG A 10 -30.80 3.78 -3.26
N ILE A 11 -29.81 4.19 -4.05
CA ILE A 11 -29.57 3.60 -5.38
C ILE A 11 -29.35 2.08 -5.25
N TYR A 12 -28.56 1.65 -4.27
CA TYR A 12 -28.31 0.23 -4.02
C TYR A 12 -29.60 -0.53 -3.65
N GLU A 13 -30.38 -0.03 -2.69
CA GLU A 13 -31.67 -0.62 -2.28
C GLU A 13 -32.65 -0.74 -3.47
N MET A 14 -32.69 0.27 -4.34
CA MET A 14 -33.52 0.25 -5.54
C MET A 14 -33.09 -0.81 -6.56
N LEU A 15 -31.78 -1.02 -6.72
CA LEU A 15 -31.20 -2.02 -7.63
C LEU A 15 -31.29 -3.44 -7.07
N GLU A 16 -31.36 -3.60 -5.75
CA GLU A 16 -31.60 -4.88 -5.09
C GLU A 16 -33.02 -5.40 -5.35
N GLN A 17 -34.01 -4.50 -5.38
CA GLN A 17 -35.40 -4.87 -5.69
C GLN A 17 -35.59 -5.25 -7.16
N ARG A 18 -35.03 -4.46 -8.09
CA ARG A 18 -35.10 -4.72 -9.53
C ARG A 18 -33.98 -4.00 -10.28
N ASN A 19 -33.58 -4.56 -11.42
CA ASN A 19 -32.68 -3.88 -12.34
C ASN A 19 -33.37 -2.62 -12.91
N LYS A 20 -32.71 -1.46 -12.81
CA LYS A 20 -33.24 -0.16 -13.27
C LYS A 20 -32.30 0.50 -14.27
N THR A 21 -32.83 1.41 -15.08
CA THR A 21 -32.03 2.29 -15.95
C THR A 21 -31.65 3.58 -15.23
N LEU A 22 -30.71 4.33 -15.79
CA LEU A 22 -30.32 5.65 -15.27
C LEU A 22 -31.51 6.61 -15.18
N THR A 23 -32.40 6.59 -16.18
CA THR A 23 -33.58 7.44 -16.22
C THR A 23 -34.57 7.08 -15.12
N ASP A 24 -34.80 5.79 -14.87
CA ASP A 24 -35.69 5.34 -13.80
C ASP A 24 -35.17 5.80 -12.43
N ILE A 25 -33.86 5.65 -12.20
CA ILE A 25 -33.20 6.03 -10.96
C ILE A 25 -33.25 7.56 -10.77
N SER A 26 -33.05 8.33 -11.84
CA SER A 26 -33.14 9.79 -11.84
C SER A 26 -34.54 10.29 -11.51
N ASN A 27 -35.58 9.70 -12.12
CA ASN A 27 -36.97 10.05 -11.87
C ASN A 27 -37.39 9.73 -10.43
N GLU A 28 -36.97 8.58 -9.90
CA GLU A 28 -37.38 8.12 -8.57
C GLU A 28 -36.65 8.87 -7.43
N LEU A 29 -35.40 9.29 -7.64
CA LEU A 29 -34.67 10.10 -6.67
C LEU A 29 -34.92 11.61 -6.82
N GLY A 30 -35.58 12.04 -7.90
CA GLY A 30 -35.78 13.46 -8.22
C GLY A 30 -34.46 14.21 -8.45
N LEU A 31 -33.41 13.50 -8.90
CA LEU A 31 -32.08 14.05 -9.11
C LEU A 31 -31.80 14.22 -10.61
N ALA A 32 -30.96 15.20 -10.95
CA ALA A 32 -30.51 15.38 -12.31
C ALA A 32 -29.82 14.10 -12.85
N PRO A 33 -30.05 13.71 -14.12
CA PRO A 33 -29.42 12.54 -14.73
C PRO A 33 -27.88 12.56 -14.65
N SER A 34 -27.27 13.75 -14.71
CA SER A 34 -25.83 13.95 -14.56
C SER A 34 -25.33 13.56 -13.18
N THR A 35 -26.03 13.97 -12.12
CA THR A 35 -25.70 13.64 -10.73
C THR A 35 -25.83 12.14 -10.47
N VAL A 36 -26.90 11.51 -10.98
CA VAL A 36 -27.08 10.06 -10.88
C VAL A 36 -26.00 9.32 -11.65
N SER A 37 -25.63 9.78 -12.85
CA SER A 37 -24.52 9.21 -13.63
C SER A 37 -23.21 9.25 -12.85
N GLN A 38 -22.95 10.33 -12.10
CA GLN A 38 -21.74 10.44 -11.30
C GLN A 38 -21.75 9.39 -10.16
N HIS A 39 -22.85 9.28 -9.41
CA HIS A 39 -22.95 8.29 -8.34
C HIS A 39 -22.86 6.85 -8.85
N LEU A 40 -23.49 6.54 -9.98
CA LEU A 40 -23.41 5.22 -10.62
C LEU A 40 -21.98 4.91 -11.08
N ARG A 41 -21.26 5.90 -11.63
CA ARG A 41 -19.85 5.74 -12.00
C ARG A 41 -18.99 5.40 -10.79
N GLU A 42 -19.16 6.12 -9.69
CA GLU A 42 -18.42 5.85 -8.45
C GLU A 42 -18.75 4.46 -7.88
N MET A 43 -19.99 3.98 -8.01
CA MET A 43 -20.41 2.64 -7.57
C MET A 43 -19.94 1.52 -8.51
N LEU A 44 -19.80 1.81 -9.82
CA LEU A 44 -19.18 0.91 -10.79
C LEU A 44 -17.68 0.77 -10.51
N ASP A 45 -17.01 1.90 -10.26
CA ASP A 45 -15.58 1.94 -9.95
C ASP A 45 -15.28 1.19 -8.64
N SER A 46 -16.20 1.22 -7.67
CA SER A 46 -16.09 0.42 -6.44
C SER A 46 -16.46 -1.05 -6.61
N GLY A 47 -16.98 -1.45 -7.77
CA GLY A 47 -17.44 -2.82 -8.04
C GLY A 47 -18.76 -3.21 -7.34
N ALA A 48 -19.48 -2.24 -6.77
CA ALA A 48 -20.75 -2.49 -6.06
C ALA A 48 -21.90 -2.82 -7.03
N ILE A 49 -21.83 -2.30 -8.26
CA ILE A 49 -22.82 -2.51 -9.32
C ILE A 49 -22.13 -2.90 -10.63
N ARG A 50 -22.88 -3.49 -11.56
CA ARG A 50 -22.41 -3.89 -12.90
C ARG A 50 -23.43 -3.56 -13.98
N PHE A 51 -22.98 -3.54 -15.23
CA PHE A 51 -23.85 -3.43 -16.39
C PHE A 51 -24.42 -4.80 -16.77
N VAL A 52 -25.68 -4.83 -17.16
CA VAL A 52 -26.29 -5.98 -17.85
C VAL A 52 -26.20 -5.72 -19.35
N GLU A 53 -25.25 -6.37 -20.03
CA GLU A 53 -25.02 -6.25 -21.48
C GLU A 53 -25.89 -7.21 -22.31
N ASP A 54 -26.77 -7.97 -21.66
CA ASP A 54 -27.43 -9.17 -22.21
C ASP A 54 -28.50 -8.92 -23.29
N ARG A 55 -28.62 -7.70 -23.83
CA ARG A 55 -29.59 -7.41 -24.91
C ARG A 55 -28.99 -6.56 -26.03
N PRO A 56 -29.32 -6.82 -27.30
CA PRO A 56 -28.90 -6.01 -28.46
C PRO A 56 -29.56 -4.62 -28.53
N ARG A 57 -30.08 -4.09 -27.40
CA ARG A 57 -30.73 -2.77 -27.31
C ARG A 57 -29.78 -1.76 -26.66
N LYS A 58 -29.89 -0.50 -27.08
CA LYS A 58 -29.05 0.62 -26.58
C LYS A 58 -29.22 0.93 -25.08
N TRP A 59 -30.18 0.32 -24.38
CA TRP A 59 -30.47 0.66 -22.98
C TRP A 59 -29.58 -0.13 -22.03
N LYS A 60 -28.81 0.60 -21.24
CA LYS A 60 -27.94 0.05 -20.20
C LYS A 60 -28.73 -0.10 -18.90
N TYR A 61 -28.85 -1.33 -18.43
CA TYR A 61 -29.41 -1.63 -17.13
C TYR A 61 -28.30 -1.82 -16.12
N TYR A 62 -28.55 -1.39 -14.88
CA TYR A 62 -27.64 -1.58 -13.76
C TYR A 62 -28.18 -2.72 -12.89
N GLU A 63 -27.27 -3.54 -12.39
CA GLU A 63 -27.56 -4.64 -11.46
C GLU A 63 -26.58 -4.57 -10.28
N ILE A 64 -27.02 -5.00 -9.10
CA ILE A 64 -26.12 -5.19 -7.96
C ILE A 64 -25.11 -6.32 -8.22
N ASN A 65 -23.87 -6.11 -7.83
CA ASN A 65 -22.89 -7.18 -7.84
C ASN A 65 -23.08 -8.04 -6.58
N ARG A 66 -23.77 -9.19 -6.69
CA ARG A 66 -24.01 -10.08 -5.53
C ARG A 66 -22.75 -10.66 -4.89
N GLY A 67 -21.59 -10.58 -5.56
CA GLY A 67 -20.28 -10.92 -4.99
C GLY A 67 -19.67 -9.81 -4.11
N TYR A 68 -20.31 -8.64 -4.04
CA TYR A 68 -19.88 -7.49 -3.26
C TYR A 68 -20.56 -7.51 -1.87
N GLN A 69 -19.79 -7.79 -0.82
CA GLN A 69 -20.31 -7.78 0.55
C GLN A 69 -20.35 -6.33 1.07
N ILE A 70 -21.55 -5.82 1.38
CA ILE A 70 -21.73 -4.55 2.08
C ILE A 70 -21.51 -4.80 3.57
N GLY A 71 -20.29 -4.54 4.03
CA GLY A 71 -20.00 -4.45 5.46
C GLY A 71 -20.82 -3.32 6.08
N SER A 72 -21.64 -3.66 7.07
CA SER A 72 -22.41 -2.71 7.87
C SER A 72 -21.49 -1.67 8.51
N GLY A 73 -21.61 -0.43 8.05
CA GLY A 73 -20.80 0.69 8.52
C GLY A 73 -19.56 0.88 7.67
N TYR A 74 -19.46 2.07 7.07
CA TYR A 74 -18.34 2.58 6.28
C TYR A 74 -18.15 1.88 4.92
N MET A 75 -18.30 2.65 3.84
CA MET A 75 -17.69 2.31 2.56
C MET A 75 -16.17 2.38 2.73
N GLN A 76 -15.56 1.31 3.25
CA GLN A 76 -14.13 1.10 3.15
C GLN A 76 -13.87 0.68 1.71
N ALA A 77 -13.68 1.69 0.85
CA ALA A 77 -12.98 1.52 -0.41
C ALA A 77 -11.61 0.96 -0.04
N ASN A 78 -11.47 -0.37 -0.11
CA ASN A 78 -10.18 -1.01 -0.11
C ASN A 78 -9.54 -0.73 -1.47
N ASN A 79 -9.16 0.54 -1.67
CA ASN A 79 -8.33 0.96 -2.78
C ASN A 79 -6.88 0.56 -2.46
N SER A 80 -6.63 -0.74 -2.47
CA SER A 80 -5.31 -1.31 -2.72
C SER A 80 -5.17 -1.70 -4.20
N GLN A 81 -5.96 -1.06 -5.07
CA GLN A 81 -5.74 -1.12 -6.51
C GLN A 81 -4.96 0.12 -6.91
N SER A 82 -3.65 0.05 -6.63
CA SER A 82 -2.65 0.74 -7.44
C SER A 82 -2.84 0.35 -8.91
N ARG A 83 -3.77 1.02 -9.59
CA ARG A 83 -3.92 0.97 -11.05
C ARG A 83 -2.83 1.80 -11.73
N PHE A 84 -1.61 1.69 -11.22
CA PHE A 84 -0.45 1.93 -12.06
C PHE A 84 -0.40 0.73 -12.99
N ASP A 85 -0.74 0.92 -14.26
CA ASP A 85 -0.51 -0.09 -15.30
C ASP A 85 1.00 -0.37 -15.37
N PHE A 86 1.48 -1.28 -14.50
CA PHE A 86 2.88 -1.70 -14.41
C PHE A 86 3.40 -2.26 -15.74
N ARG A 87 2.51 -2.59 -16.69
CA ARG A 87 2.87 -2.97 -18.06
C ARG A 87 3.54 -1.84 -18.86
N LYS A 88 3.38 -0.56 -18.51
CA LYS A 88 4.02 0.56 -19.23
C LYS A 88 5.12 1.27 -18.43
N ILE A 89 5.19 1.04 -17.11
CA ILE A 89 6.12 1.72 -16.18
C ILE A 89 6.97 0.70 -15.39
N GLY A 90 6.85 -0.60 -15.66
CA GLY A 90 7.46 -1.67 -14.87
C GLY A 90 8.98 -1.75 -14.92
N VAL A 91 9.60 -1.20 -15.96
CA VAL A 91 11.08 -1.21 -16.09
C VAL A 91 11.74 -0.12 -15.22
N PRO A 92 11.35 1.17 -15.25
CA PRO A 92 12.08 2.20 -14.49
C PRO A 92 12.02 2.00 -12.96
N VAL A 93 10.89 1.56 -12.41
CA VAL A 93 10.74 1.41 -10.95
C VAL A 93 11.58 0.27 -10.40
N ALA A 94 11.66 -0.86 -11.11
CA ALA A 94 12.47 -2.00 -10.70
C ALA A 94 13.98 -1.69 -10.75
N VAL A 95 14.42 -0.92 -11.75
CA VAL A 95 15.83 -0.50 -11.88
C VAL A 95 16.21 0.45 -10.75
N ILE A 96 15.36 1.42 -10.41
CA ILE A 96 15.62 2.35 -9.29
C ILE A 96 15.70 1.59 -7.96
N ALA A 97 14.79 0.65 -7.71
CA ALA A 97 14.82 -0.17 -6.51
C ALA A 97 16.10 -1.03 -6.42
N ALA A 98 16.54 -1.64 -7.52
CA ALA A 98 17.77 -2.43 -7.57
C ALA A 98 19.03 -1.58 -7.29
N VAL A 99 19.07 -0.34 -7.81
CA VAL A 99 20.17 0.60 -7.55
C VAL A 99 20.19 1.04 -6.09
N LEU A 100 19.05 1.31 -5.48
CA LEU A 100 18.99 1.69 -4.06
C LEU A 100 19.44 0.53 -3.15
N VAL A 101 19.02 -0.70 -3.47
CA VAL A 101 19.43 -1.90 -2.72
C VAL A 101 20.94 -2.13 -2.84
N SER A 102 21.53 -1.96 -4.03
CA SER A 102 22.97 -2.16 -4.21
C SER A 102 23.82 -1.10 -3.50
N VAL A 103 23.39 0.18 -3.52
CA VAL A 103 24.04 1.26 -2.77
C VAL A 103 23.96 0.99 -1.28
N PHE A 104 22.80 0.61 -0.76
CA PHE A 104 22.64 0.28 0.67
C PHE A 104 23.51 -0.90 1.09
N ALA A 105 23.54 -1.98 0.29
CA ALA A 105 24.39 -3.13 0.55
C ALA A 105 25.89 -2.76 0.55
N PHE A 106 26.31 -1.88 -0.37
CA PHE A 106 27.69 -1.38 -0.41
C PHE A 106 28.07 -0.65 0.88
N TYR A 107 27.21 0.24 1.39
CA TYR A 107 27.47 0.94 2.65
C TYR A 107 27.48 0.01 3.87
N MET A 108 26.63 -1.03 3.88
CA MET A 108 26.64 -2.04 4.94
C MET A 108 27.95 -2.85 4.95
N VAL A 109 28.40 -3.33 3.78
CA VAL A 109 29.65 -4.08 3.66
C VAL A 109 30.87 -3.21 3.98
N ALA A 110 30.90 -1.98 3.48
CA ALA A 110 31.96 -1.03 3.80
C ALA A 110 31.97 -0.70 5.31
N GLY A 111 30.81 -0.54 5.94
CA GLY A 111 30.68 -0.30 7.38
C GLY A 111 31.28 -1.41 8.25
N ILE A 112 31.16 -2.67 7.84
CA ILE A 112 31.73 -3.82 8.55
C ILE A 112 33.26 -3.84 8.44
N ALA A 113 33.84 -3.35 7.33
CA ALA A 113 35.29 -3.34 7.14
C ALA A 113 36.03 -2.41 8.12
N TYR A 114 35.39 -1.34 8.61
CA TYR A 114 35.99 -0.40 9.55
C TYR A 114 35.96 -0.86 11.02
N ALA A 115 35.30 -1.97 11.34
CA ALA A 115 35.16 -2.48 12.71
C ALA A 115 36.27 -3.47 13.12
N ASN A 116 37.29 -3.70 12.28
CA ASN A 116 38.41 -4.57 12.61
C ASN A 116 39.47 -3.78 13.39
N ALA A 117 39.24 -3.59 14.69
CA ALA A 117 40.30 -3.16 15.60
C ALA A 117 41.41 -4.22 15.58
N GLN A 118 42.55 -3.91 14.95
CA GLN A 118 43.71 -4.79 14.96
C GLN A 118 44.20 -4.93 16.41
N GLN A 119 44.09 -6.13 16.97
CA GLN A 119 44.78 -6.44 18.21
C GLN A 119 46.29 -6.45 17.92
N VAL A 120 47.00 -5.45 18.42
CA VAL A 120 48.46 -5.38 18.30
C VAL A 120 49.06 -6.37 19.29
N TYR A 121 49.59 -7.48 18.80
CA TYR A 121 50.35 -8.43 19.60
C TYR A 121 51.75 -7.86 19.88
N LEU A 122 51.96 -7.41 21.11
CA LEU A 122 53.28 -6.99 21.60
C LEU A 122 54.07 -8.25 21.99
N ALA A 123 55.17 -8.51 21.30
CA ALA A 123 56.07 -9.61 21.66
C ALA A 123 56.77 -9.32 23.01
N PRO A 124 57.12 -10.36 23.79
CA PRO A 124 57.83 -10.17 25.06
C PRO A 124 59.10 -9.33 24.87
N GLY A 125 59.23 -8.23 25.62
CA GLY A 125 60.39 -7.32 25.55
C GLY A 125 60.26 -6.13 24.59
N SER A 126 59.12 -5.94 23.93
CA SER A 126 58.87 -4.74 23.11
C SER A 126 58.77 -3.47 23.98
N SER A 127 59.46 -2.39 23.56
CA SER A 127 59.29 -1.08 24.18
C SER A 127 58.03 -0.40 23.63
N VAL A 128 57.27 0.24 24.52
CA VAL A 128 56.09 1.03 24.15
C VAL A 128 56.44 2.52 24.14
N PRO A 129 55.83 3.34 23.27
CA PRO A 129 56.09 4.77 23.20
C PRO A 129 55.82 5.48 24.54
N SER A 130 56.63 6.49 24.89
CA SER A 130 56.42 7.28 26.10
C SER A 130 55.03 7.93 26.10
N GLY A 131 54.23 7.64 27.12
CA GLY A 131 52.84 8.13 27.25
C GLY A 131 51.74 7.08 26.97
N SER A 132 52.09 5.87 26.54
CA SER A 132 51.11 4.78 26.40
C SER A 132 50.79 4.11 27.73
N THR A 133 49.52 3.81 27.98
CA THR A 133 49.08 2.92 29.06
C THR A 133 48.93 1.49 28.53
N VAL A 134 49.58 0.53 29.20
CA VAL A 134 49.45 -0.89 28.90
C VAL A 134 48.54 -1.50 29.96
N PHE A 135 47.45 -2.12 29.55
CA PHE A 135 46.57 -2.88 30.45
C PHE A 135 46.72 -4.36 30.12
N SER A 136 47.12 -5.16 31.10
CA SER A 136 47.11 -6.62 30.96
C SER A 136 45.73 -7.17 31.28
N VAL A 137 45.38 -8.33 30.74
CA VAL A 137 44.14 -9.06 31.10
C VAL A 137 44.09 -9.33 32.61
N SER A 138 45.25 -9.45 33.26
CA SER A 138 45.40 -9.60 34.71
C SER A 138 45.10 -8.34 35.53
N ASP A 139 45.07 -7.16 34.91
CA ASP A 139 44.73 -5.89 35.57
C ASP A 139 43.21 -5.63 35.60
N ALA A 140 42.41 -6.48 34.95
CA ALA A 140 40.97 -6.36 34.96
C ALA A 140 40.41 -6.65 36.37
N PRO A 141 39.47 -5.83 36.89
CA PRO A 141 38.82 -6.13 38.15
C PRO A 141 38.09 -7.47 38.08
N SER A 142 38.25 -8.29 39.12
CA SER A 142 37.75 -9.67 39.21
C SER A 142 36.22 -9.84 39.09
N PHE A 143 35.47 -8.73 39.03
CA PHE A 143 34.02 -8.71 38.88
C PHE A 143 33.51 -9.08 37.47
N TYR A 144 34.40 -9.21 36.48
CA TYR A 144 34.04 -9.56 35.10
C TYR A 144 34.53 -10.94 34.62
N ASN A 145 35.01 -11.81 35.52
CA ASN A 145 35.25 -13.21 35.17
C ASN A 145 33.94 -14.00 35.24
N ILE A 146 33.28 -14.14 34.08
CA ILE A 146 32.24 -15.16 33.82
C ILE A 146 32.82 -16.19 32.87
#